data_AF-A0A9W7F571-F1
#
_entry.id   AF-A0A9W7F571-F1
#
_cell.length_a   1.000
_cell.length_b   1.000
_cell.length_c   1.000
_cell.angle_alpha   90.00
_cell.angle_beta   90.00
_cell.angle_gamma   90.00
#
_symmetry.space_group_name_H-M   'P 1'
#
loop_
_entity.id
_entity.type
_entity.pdbx_description
1 polymer ?
#
loop_
_entity_poly.entity_id
_entity_poly.type
_entity_poly.pdbx_seq_one_letter_code
_entity_poly.pdbx_strand_id
1 'polypeptide(L)'
;MSLVALALVSPDNTPIFISTYGDETPSTSDPISDPFSSSPSTKFSFIIHSALDHLSSPTLWSTPKHLLQTSTTTSPPPSQPSPNKNKNTQLGFLGHIIPIDQYRVYGYHGTNGIRLLSVIDEVFTSDIQPPGPIQTQHLFERSLHSLFYRVYRMYLMALCNPFHSIEGEGNNNDNGEQNNFIKGRVMEDGKYWYPRFERGTRAMVEDFNETGGY
;
A
#
# COMPACT_ATOMS: atom_id res chain seq x y z
N MET A 1 11.24 4.28 12.55
CA MET A 1 10.60 3.66 11.37
C MET A 1 10.08 4.79 10.51
N SER A 2 10.39 4.79 9.21
CA SER A 2 9.90 5.82 8.29
C SER A 2 9.26 5.14 7.08
N LEU A 3 8.11 5.66 6.63
CA LEU A 3 7.52 5.23 5.37
C LEU A 3 8.29 5.88 4.22
N VAL A 4 8.94 5.04 3.40
CA VAL A 4 9.81 5.46 2.30
C VAL A 4 9.22 5.25 0.92
N ALA A 5 8.20 4.40 0.79
CA ALA A 5 7.42 4.30 -0.44
C ALA A 5 5.98 3.86 -0.17
N LEU A 6 5.06 4.34 -0.99
CA LEU A 6 3.66 3.92 -1.02
C LEU A 6 3.26 3.62 -2.46
N ALA A 7 2.63 2.47 -2.67
CA ALA A 7 2.10 2.07 -3.96
C ALA A 7 0.61 1.74 -3.88
N LEU A 8 -0.13 2.16 -4.91
CA LEU A 8 -1.49 1.72 -5.20
C LEU A 8 -1.44 0.79 -6.41
N VAL A 9 -2.00 -0.40 -6.28
CA VAL A 9 -1.94 -1.46 -7.28
C VAL A 9 -3.36 -1.89 -7.63
N SER A 10 -3.65 -2.01 -8.92
CA SER A 10 -4.93 -2.47 -9.42
C SER A 10 -5.15 -3.98 -9.20
N PRO A 11 -6.40 -4.46 -9.33
CA PRO A 11 -6.73 -5.87 -9.11
C PRO A 11 -5.96 -6.85 -10.01
N ASP A 12 -5.46 -6.38 -11.15
CA ASP A 12 -4.63 -7.09 -12.12
C ASP A 12 -3.12 -7.05 -11.80
N ASN A 13 -2.73 -6.63 -10.60
CA ASN A 13 -1.35 -6.45 -10.15
C ASN A 13 -0.56 -5.35 -10.89
N THR A 14 -1.24 -4.43 -11.59
CA THR A 14 -0.57 -3.31 -12.26
C THR A 14 -0.41 -2.12 -11.28
N PRO A 15 0.78 -1.55 -11.09
CA PRO A 15 0.93 -0.35 -10.26
C PRO A 15 0.22 0.82 -10.94
N ILE A 16 -0.73 1.43 -10.22
CA ILE A 16 -1.43 2.63 -10.66
C ILE A 16 -0.67 3.86 -10.17
N PHE A 17 -0.19 3.83 -8.92
CA PHE A 17 0.53 4.90 -8.26
C PHE A 17 1.73 4.34 -7.53
N ILE A 18 2.88 5.00 -7.65
CA ILE A 18 4.03 4.76 -6.78
C ILE A 18 4.58 6.13 -6.40
N SER A 19 4.68 6.40 -5.10
CA SER A 19 5.37 7.57 -4.58
C SER A 19 6.43 7.12 -3.61
N THR A 20 7.61 7.71 -3.74
CA THR A 20 8.72 7.56 -2.82
C THR A 20 8.78 8.77 -1.90
N TYR A 21 9.27 8.56 -0.68
CA TYR A 21 9.35 9.55 0.37
C TYR A 21 10.68 9.41 1.10
N GLY A 22 11.25 10.54 1.52
CA GLY A 22 12.56 10.59 2.15
C GLY A 22 13.47 11.58 1.44
N ASP A 23 14.57 11.89 2.11
CA ASP A 23 15.58 12.81 1.59
C ASP A 23 16.24 12.16 0.37
N GLU A 24 15.78 12.54 -0.82
CA GLU A 24 16.64 12.66 -1.98
C GLU A 24 17.63 13.80 -1.70
N THR A 25 18.39 13.74 -0.61
CA THR A 25 19.61 14.54 -0.55
C THR A 25 20.46 13.95 -1.65
N PRO A 26 20.67 14.64 -2.79
CA PRO A 26 21.72 14.22 -3.68
C PRO A 26 22.95 14.26 -2.80
N SER A 27 23.55 13.10 -2.52
CA SER A 27 24.81 13.01 -1.81
C SER A 27 25.79 13.86 -2.61
N THR A 28 25.92 15.13 -2.21
CA THR A 28 26.62 16.19 -2.93
C THR A 28 28.13 16.05 -2.73
N SER A 29 28.56 15.03 -2.00
CA SER A 29 29.96 14.69 -1.80
C SER A 29 30.37 13.57 -2.75
N ASP A 30 31.04 14.00 -3.81
CA ASP A 30 31.92 13.26 -4.72
C ASP A 30 31.30 12.71 -6.04
N PRO A 31 31.72 13.24 -7.21
CA PRO A 31 31.30 12.80 -8.54
C PRO A 31 32.00 11.51 -8.99
N ILE A 32 32.28 10.58 -8.07
CA ILE A 32 32.65 9.21 -8.45
C ILE A 32 31.33 8.46 -8.58
N SER A 33 30.69 8.68 -9.73
CA SER A 33 29.46 8.03 -10.15
C SER A 33 29.63 6.52 -10.05
N ASP A 34 29.11 5.93 -8.97
CA ASP A 34 28.95 4.49 -8.89
C ASP A 34 27.94 4.09 -9.97
N PRO A 35 28.34 3.38 -11.04
CA PRO A 35 27.47 3.12 -12.20
C PRO A 35 26.26 2.24 -11.86
N PHE A 36 26.18 1.74 -10.63
CA PHE A 36 25.08 0.93 -10.10
C PHE A 36 24.15 1.67 -9.15
N SER A 37 24.32 2.98 -8.94
CA SER A 37 23.38 3.80 -8.18
C SER A 37 22.07 3.96 -8.95
N SER A 38 21.19 2.96 -8.86
CA SER A 38 19.84 3.01 -9.42
C SER A 38 19.04 4.11 -8.72
N SER A 39 18.23 4.86 -9.47
CA SER A 39 17.34 5.86 -8.87
C SER A 39 16.48 5.22 -7.77
N PRO A 40 16.21 5.92 -6.65
CA PRO A 40 15.43 5.38 -5.53
C PRO A 40 14.06 4.86 -5.99
N SER A 41 13.46 5.51 -6.98
CA SER A 41 12.24 5.06 -7.66
C SER A 41 12.35 3.63 -8.23
N THR A 42 13.47 3.28 -8.86
CA THR A 42 13.68 1.94 -9.44
C THR A 42 13.79 0.88 -8.33
N LYS A 43 14.52 1.18 -7.26
CA LYS A 43 14.68 0.29 -6.10
C LYS A 43 13.32 -0.04 -5.47
N PHE A 44 12.52 0.97 -5.18
CA PHE A 44 11.21 0.74 -4.55
C PHE A 44 10.21 0.09 -5.50
N SER A 45 10.29 0.36 -6.81
CA SER A 45 9.50 -0.37 -7.81
C SER A 45 9.80 -1.87 -7.78
N PHE A 46 11.07 -2.25 -7.71
CA PHE A 46 11.48 -3.65 -7.58
C PHE A 46 10.95 -4.30 -6.29
N ILE A 47 11.06 -3.61 -5.15
CA ILE A 47 10.54 -4.09 -3.85
C ILE A 47 9.03 -4.32 -3.91
N ILE A 48 8.28 -3.36 -4.48
CA ILE A 48 6.82 -3.44 -4.62
C ILE A 48 6.42 -4.61 -5.52
N HIS A 49 7.07 -4.78 -6.67
CA HIS A 49 6.79 -5.91 -7.56
C HIS A 49 7.10 -7.26 -6.90
N SER A 50 8.23 -7.37 -6.20
CA SER A 50 8.58 -8.57 -5.46
C SER A 50 7.52 -8.90 -4.39
N ALA A 51 7.02 -7.89 -3.66
CA ALA A 51 5.96 -8.08 -2.67
C ALA A 51 4.61 -8.52 -3.27
N LEU A 52 4.30 -8.12 -4.51
CA LEU A 52 3.09 -8.55 -5.21
C LEU A 52 3.10 -10.05 -5.55
N ASP A 53 4.26 -10.63 -5.82
CA ASP A 53 4.40 -12.07 -6.04
C ASP A 53 4.01 -12.85 -4.78
N HIS A 54 4.38 -12.34 -3.60
CA HIS A 54 3.99 -12.93 -2.33
C HIS A 54 2.48 -12.85 -2.10
N LEU A 55 1.85 -11.72 -2.41
CA LEU A 55 0.39 -11.55 -2.28
C LEU A 55 -0.42 -12.45 -3.22
N SER A 56 0.16 -12.86 -4.33
CA SER A 56 -0.47 -13.77 -5.30
C SER A 56 -0.42 -15.23 -4.84
N SER A 57 0.38 -15.55 -3.81
CA SER A 57 0.45 -16.89 -3.24
C SER A 57 -0.82 -17.20 -2.41
N PRO A 58 -1.51 -18.34 -2.66
CA PRO A 58 -2.71 -18.74 -1.91
C PRO A 58 -2.48 -18.91 -0.40
N THR A 59 -1.23 -19.04 0.03
CA THR A 59 -0.88 -19.33 1.43
C THR A 59 -1.08 -18.14 2.36
N LEU A 60 -0.94 -16.90 1.89
CA LEU A 60 -1.03 -15.71 2.76
C LEU A 60 -2.47 -15.35 3.14
N TRP A 61 -3.47 -15.74 2.35
CA TRP A 61 -4.87 -15.37 2.59
C TRP A 61 -5.56 -16.29 3.60
N SER A 62 -4.85 -17.29 4.12
CA SER A 62 -5.43 -18.38 4.91
C SER A 62 -5.32 -18.19 6.42
N THR A 63 -4.74 -17.10 6.94
CA THR A 63 -4.56 -16.91 8.39
C THR A 63 -5.30 -15.70 8.93
N PRO A 64 -6.55 -15.85 9.41
CA PRO A 64 -7.10 -14.93 10.38
C PRO A 64 -6.37 -15.12 11.71
N LYS A 65 -5.29 -14.36 11.96
CA LYS A 65 -4.78 -14.22 13.32
C LYS A 65 -5.60 -13.16 14.05
N HIS A 66 -6.66 -13.65 14.68
CA HIS A 66 -7.04 -13.29 16.05
C HIS A 66 -7.30 -11.79 16.35
N LEU A 67 -8.53 -11.34 16.16
CA LEU A 67 -9.14 -10.34 17.04
C LEU A 67 -10.61 -10.71 17.29
N LEU A 68 -10.98 -10.76 18.57
CA LEU A 68 -12.23 -11.23 19.17
C LEU A 68 -12.40 -12.75 19.34
N GLN A 69 -11.60 -13.34 20.23
CA GLN A 69 -12.05 -14.47 21.03
C GLN A 69 -12.14 -14.04 22.51
N THR A 70 -13.21 -13.32 22.85
CA THR A 70 -13.68 -13.27 24.24
C THR A 70 -14.51 -14.53 24.47
N SER A 71 -13.87 -15.60 24.96
CA SER A 71 -14.52 -16.66 25.73
C SER A 71 -15.24 -15.99 26.93
N THR A 72 -16.50 -16.27 27.24
CA THR A 72 -16.96 -17.52 27.88
C THR A 72 -18.49 -17.62 27.84
N THR A 73 -19.07 -18.67 27.23
CA THR A 73 -20.20 -19.41 27.85
C THR A 73 -20.40 -20.77 27.18
N THR A 74 -20.57 -21.78 28.02
CA THR A 74 -20.53 -23.22 27.76
C THR A 74 -21.86 -23.77 27.24
N SER A 75 -21.91 -24.45 26.09
CA SER A 75 -22.90 -25.52 25.80
C SER A 75 -22.48 -26.42 24.61
N PRO A 76 -22.90 -27.71 24.54
CA PRO A 76 -22.49 -28.71 23.54
C PRO A 76 -23.42 -28.81 22.31
N PRO A 77 -23.08 -29.59 21.26
CA PRO A 77 -23.44 -29.31 19.86
C PRO A 77 -24.62 -30.15 19.32
N PRO A 78 -25.13 -29.79 18.13
CA PRO A 78 -25.40 -30.84 17.14
C PRO A 78 -24.82 -30.55 15.76
N SER A 79 -24.49 -31.65 15.10
CA SER A 79 -23.81 -31.83 13.83
C SER A 79 -24.66 -31.45 12.62
N GLN A 80 -24.12 -30.64 11.69
CA GLN A 80 -24.60 -30.58 10.30
C GLN A 80 -23.48 -30.08 9.34
N PRO A 81 -23.54 -30.46 8.04
CA PRO A 81 -22.39 -30.46 7.14
C PRO A 81 -22.16 -29.11 6.47
N SER A 82 -20.89 -28.72 6.37
CA SER A 82 -20.43 -27.54 5.65
C SER A 82 -20.32 -27.81 4.15
N PRO A 83 -20.94 -26.96 3.31
CA PRO A 83 -20.23 -26.47 2.14
C PRO A 83 -20.60 -25.01 1.91
N ASN A 84 -19.91 -24.11 2.59
CA ASN A 84 -19.80 -22.76 2.07
C ASN A 84 -18.38 -22.26 2.32
N LYS A 85 -17.49 -22.58 1.38
CA LYS A 85 -16.29 -21.79 1.11
C LYS A 85 -16.77 -20.43 0.61
N ASN A 86 -17.38 -19.64 1.50
CA ASN A 86 -17.35 -18.20 1.35
C ASN A 86 -15.87 -17.87 1.33
N LYS A 87 -15.36 -17.58 0.13
CA LYS A 87 -14.15 -16.79 -0.04
C LYS A 87 -14.45 -15.48 0.65
N ASN A 88 -14.28 -15.46 1.97
CA ASN A 88 -14.35 -14.27 2.78
C ASN A 88 -13.07 -13.53 2.40
N THR A 89 -13.11 -12.85 1.26
CA THR A 89 -12.04 -12.01 0.77
C THR A 89 -11.72 -11.10 1.93
N GLN A 90 -10.59 -11.31 2.60
CA GLN A 90 -10.20 -10.52 3.75
C GLN A 90 -9.96 -9.10 3.22
N LEU A 91 -10.96 -8.25 3.43
CA LEU A 91 -10.93 -6.83 3.15
C LEU A 91 -10.28 -6.17 4.35
N GLY A 92 -9.28 -5.34 4.10
CA GLY A 92 -8.62 -4.55 5.13
C GLY A 92 -7.11 -4.74 5.22
N PHE A 93 -6.57 -4.37 6.38
CA PHE A 93 -5.14 -4.39 6.66
C PHE A 93 -4.59 -5.83 6.67
N LEU A 94 -3.59 -6.07 5.83
CA LEU A 94 -2.91 -7.36 5.70
C LEU A 94 -1.77 -7.50 6.71
N GLY A 95 -1.32 -6.40 7.32
CA GLY A 95 -0.14 -6.39 8.18
C GLY A 95 1.15 -6.51 7.38
N HIS A 96 2.18 -7.04 8.04
CA HIS A 96 3.50 -7.27 7.45
C HIS A 96 3.45 -8.43 6.45
N ILE A 97 3.89 -8.19 5.21
CA ILE A 97 3.90 -9.18 4.12
C ILE A 97 5.27 -9.87 4.06
N ILE A 98 6.32 -9.09 3.86
CA ILE A 98 7.67 -9.61 3.63
C ILE A 98 8.74 -8.58 4.05
N PRO A 99 9.86 -9.01 4.66
CA PRO A 99 11.07 -8.21 4.75
C PRO A 99 11.93 -8.35 3.48
N ILE A 100 12.41 -7.23 2.94
CA ILE A 100 13.34 -7.18 1.80
C ILE A 100 14.49 -6.25 2.19
N ASP A 101 15.69 -6.82 2.38
CA ASP A 101 16.86 -6.14 2.96
C ASP A 101 16.52 -5.47 4.30
N GLN A 102 16.78 -4.16 4.44
CA GLN A 102 16.41 -3.35 5.61
C GLN A 102 14.94 -2.90 5.63
N TYR A 103 14.17 -3.20 4.59
CA TYR A 103 12.80 -2.71 4.44
C TYR A 103 11.76 -3.74 4.86
N ARG A 104 10.67 -3.25 5.45
CA ARG A 104 9.46 -4.04 5.70
C ARG A 104 8.35 -3.58 4.77
N VAL A 105 7.70 -4.54 4.12
CA VAL A 105 6.54 -4.26 3.27
C VAL A 105 5.26 -4.63 3.99
N TYR A 106 4.34 -3.67 4.10
CA TYR A 106 3.00 -3.87 4.67
C TYR A 106 1.94 -3.72 3.58
N GLY A 107 0.80 -4.39 3.77
CA GLY A 107 -0.28 -4.38 2.79
C GLY A 107 -1.64 -3.99 3.34
N TYR A 108 -2.50 -3.52 2.45
CA TYR A 108 -3.91 -3.32 2.67
C TYR A 108 -4.70 -3.70 1.41
N HIS A 109 -5.81 -4.40 1.58
CA HIS A 109 -6.65 -4.87 0.49
C HIS A 109 -8.04 -4.21 0.52
N GLY A 110 -8.33 -3.42 -0.51
CA GLY A 110 -9.59 -2.72 -0.69
C GLY A 110 -10.72 -3.62 -1.19
N THR A 111 -11.96 -3.13 -1.02
CA THR A 111 -13.19 -3.86 -1.37
C THR A 111 -13.40 -4.06 -2.87
N ASN A 112 -12.76 -3.23 -3.68
CA ASN A 112 -12.77 -3.29 -5.14
C ASN A 112 -11.55 -4.06 -5.71
N GLY A 113 -10.79 -4.77 -4.87
CA GLY A 113 -9.59 -5.52 -5.28
C GLY A 113 -8.34 -4.66 -5.44
N ILE A 114 -8.42 -3.36 -5.19
CA ILE A 114 -7.26 -2.47 -5.14
C ILE A 114 -6.38 -2.86 -3.95
N ARG A 115 -5.07 -2.81 -4.13
CA ARG A 115 -4.10 -3.12 -3.08
C ARG A 115 -3.24 -1.89 -2.81
N LEU A 116 -3.00 -1.63 -1.54
CA LEU A 116 -2.07 -0.62 -1.07
C LEU A 116 -0.88 -1.33 -0.47
N LEU A 117 0.32 -0.88 -0.82
CA LEU A 117 1.58 -1.40 -0.31
C LEU A 117 2.40 -0.25 0.24
N SER A 118 2.95 -0.40 1.43
CA SER A 118 3.89 0.58 2.00
C SER A 118 5.22 -0.09 2.30
N VAL A 119 6.30 0.57 1.94
CA VAL A 119 7.67 0.17 2.27
C VAL A 119 8.12 1.03 3.44
N ILE A 120 8.50 0.38 4.52
CA ILE A 120 8.97 1.01 5.76
C ILE A 120 10.46 0.75 5.89
N ASP A 121 11.24 1.80 6.07
CA ASP A 121 12.65 1.72 6.43
C ASP A 121 12.77 1.59 7.94
N GLU A 122 13.32 0.47 8.37
CA GLU A 122 13.64 0.19 9.75
C GLU A 122 15.12 0.49 9.96
N VAL A 123 15.46 1.77 10.00
CA VAL A 123 16.78 2.20 10.46
C VAL A 123 16.89 1.82 11.94
N PHE A 124 17.45 0.64 12.20
CA PHE A 124 17.88 0.23 13.52
C PHE A 124 19.06 1.13 13.89
N THR A 125 18.79 2.25 14.55
CA THR A 125 19.83 2.95 15.30
C THR A 125 20.27 1.98 16.41
N SER A 126 21.40 1.32 16.17
CA SER A 126 21.93 0.19 16.94
C SER A 126 22.27 0.51 18.40
N ASP A 127 22.07 1.76 18.85
CA ASP A 127 22.73 2.28 20.05
C ASP A 127 21.79 2.58 21.23
N ILE A 128 20.48 2.36 21.08
CA ILE A 128 19.52 2.60 22.18
C ILE A 128 18.63 1.38 22.38
N GLN A 129 18.94 0.63 23.43
CA GLN A 129 18.21 -0.55 23.90
C GLN A 129 16.69 -0.25 23.96
N PRO A 130 15.85 -0.96 23.18
CA PRO A 130 14.44 -0.61 23.05
C PRO A 130 13.66 -0.95 24.35
N PRO A 131 12.81 -0.03 24.85
CA PRO A 131 11.81 -0.37 25.85
C PRO A 131 10.75 -1.27 25.19
N GLY A 132 10.68 -2.54 25.60
CA GLY A 132 9.55 -3.47 25.38
C GLY A 132 8.97 -3.58 23.95
N PRO A 133 9.35 -4.61 23.16
CA PRO A 133 9.11 -4.66 21.71
C PRO A 133 7.65 -4.83 21.23
N ILE A 134 6.68 -5.14 22.10
CA ILE A 134 5.35 -5.61 21.66
C ILE A 134 4.33 -4.46 21.53
N GLN A 135 4.37 -3.45 22.41
CA GLN A 135 3.34 -2.40 22.40
C GLN A 135 3.55 -1.37 21.28
N THR A 136 4.81 -1.02 21.00
CA THR A 136 5.16 -0.04 19.97
C THR A 136 4.80 -0.52 18.56
N GLN A 137 5.02 -1.80 18.27
CA GLN A 137 4.64 -2.39 16.97
C GLN A 137 3.13 -2.34 16.74
N HIS A 138 2.32 -2.63 17.76
CA HIS A 138 0.87 -2.61 17.61
C HIS A 138 0.32 -1.19 17.38
N LEU A 139 0.88 -0.18 18.05
CA LEU A 139 0.52 1.22 17.81
C LEU A 139 0.91 1.64 16.38
N PHE A 140 2.11 1.28 15.94
CA PHE A 140 2.58 1.50 14.57
C PHE A 140 1.64 0.88 13.53
N GLU A 141 1.29 -0.39 13.68
CA GLU A 141 0.38 -1.08 12.77
C GLU A 141 -1.01 -0.45 12.75
N ARG A 142 -1.51 0.02 13.90
CA ARG A 142 -2.78 0.75 13.98
C ARG A 142 -2.73 2.09 13.24
N SER A 143 -1.64 2.85 13.42
CA SER A 143 -1.42 4.11 12.72
C SER A 143 -1.28 3.91 11.21
N LEU A 144 -0.56 2.87 10.79
CA LEU A 144 -0.40 2.49 9.38
C LEU A 144 -1.72 2.04 8.75
N HIS A 145 -2.53 1.27 9.49
CA HIS A 145 -3.87 0.91 9.05
C HIS A 145 -4.75 2.15 8.84
N SER A 146 -4.69 3.11 9.77
CA SER A 146 -5.40 4.40 9.63
C SER A 146 -4.95 5.16 8.37
N LEU A 147 -3.64 5.21 8.11
CA LEU A 147 -3.07 5.80 6.89
C LEU A 147 -3.62 5.13 5.63
N PHE A 148 -3.55 3.80 5.55
CA PHE A 148 -4.07 3.06 4.39
C PHE A 148 -5.56 3.34 4.15
N TYR A 149 -6.37 3.37 5.21
CA TYR A 149 -7.78 3.68 5.08
C TYR A 149 -8.03 5.10 4.55
N ARG A 150 -7.27 6.09 5.04
CA ARG A 150 -7.34 7.49 4.56
C ARG A 150 -6.98 7.59 3.07
N VAL A 151 -5.89 6.94 2.65
CA VAL A 151 -5.45 6.92 1.25
C VAL A 151 -6.48 6.20 0.37
N TYR A 152 -6.98 5.04 0.80
CA TYR A 152 -8.01 4.30 0.07
C TYR A 152 -9.29 5.13 -0.10
N ARG A 153 -9.75 5.81 0.95
CA ARG A 153 -10.92 6.70 0.88
C ARG A 153 -10.69 7.84 -0.12
N MET A 154 -9.51 8.45 -0.10
CA MET A 154 -9.16 9.52 -1.04
C MET A 154 -9.12 9.01 -2.49
N TYR A 155 -8.63 7.79 -2.71
CA TYR A 155 -8.69 7.13 -4.01
C TYR A 155 -10.13 6.93 -4.48
N LEU A 156 -11.01 6.42 -3.62
CA LEU A 156 -12.43 6.26 -3.94
C LEU A 156 -13.12 7.59 -4.25
N MET A 157 -12.80 8.66 -3.51
CA MET A 157 -13.34 9.99 -3.79
C MET A 157 -12.88 10.54 -5.14
N ALA A 158 -11.63 10.26 -5.53
CA ALA A 158 -11.13 10.61 -6.86
C ALA A 158 -11.83 9.80 -7.97
N LEU A 159 -12.02 8.49 -7.76
CA LEU A 159 -12.67 7.60 -8.71
C LEU A 159 -14.17 7.92 -8.90
N CYS A 160 -14.86 8.25 -7.81
CA CYS A 160 -16.28 8.57 -7.82
C CYS A 160 -16.58 10.03 -8.23
N ASN A 161 -15.57 10.79 -8.68
CA ASN A 161 -15.79 12.15 -9.18
C ASN A 161 -16.52 12.07 -10.55
N PRO A 162 -17.78 12.52 -10.66
CA PRO A 162 -18.53 12.43 -11.91
C PRO A 162 -17.93 13.29 -13.03
N PHE A 163 -17.07 14.25 -12.68
CA PHE A 163 -16.38 15.10 -13.66
C PHE A 163 -15.05 14.52 -14.15
N HIS A 164 -14.65 13.34 -13.67
CA HIS A 164 -13.34 12.76 -14.00
C HIS A 164 -13.15 12.54 -15.52
N SER A 165 -14.23 12.21 -16.23
CA SER A 165 -14.20 11.96 -17.67
C SER A 165 -14.11 13.23 -18.52
N ILE A 166 -14.54 14.38 -17.99
CA ILE A 166 -14.65 15.64 -18.74
C ILE A 166 -13.29 16.34 -18.85
N GLU A 167 -12.40 16.13 -17.87
CA GLU A 167 -11.08 16.77 -17.83
C GLU A 167 -10.09 16.19 -18.87
N GLY A 168 -10.41 15.02 -19.47
CA GLY A 168 -9.52 14.29 -20.38
C GLY A 168 -9.80 14.44 -21.89
N GLU A 169 -10.92 15.06 -22.29
CA GLU A 169 -11.34 15.11 -23.71
C GLU A 169 -10.81 16.33 -24.49
N GLY A 170 -10.01 17.19 -23.86
CA GLY A 170 -9.63 18.48 -24.42
C GLY A 170 -8.63 18.48 -25.59
N ASN A 171 -8.10 17.35 -26.08
CA ASN A 171 -7.02 17.42 -27.09
C ASN A 171 -6.83 16.27 -28.09
N ASN A 172 -7.69 15.24 -28.14
CA ASN A 172 -7.52 14.16 -29.12
C ASN A 172 -8.66 14.14 -30.14
N ASN A 173 -8.38 14.69 -31.33
CA ASN A 173 -9.08 14.31 -32.55
C ASN A 173 -8.87 12.80 -32.81
N ASP A 174 -9.89 12.19 -33.39
CA ASP A 174 -9.93 10.88 -34.04
C ASP A 174 -10.21 9.59 -33.24
N ASN A 175 -11.38 9.03 -33.57
CA ASN A 175 -11.69 7.60 -33.76
C ASN A 175 -11.88 6.69 -32.53
N GLY A 176 -13.03 6.87 -31.87
CA GLY A 176 -14.03 5.80 -31.76
C GLY A 176 -13.65 4.47 -31.07
N GLU A 177 -13.31 4.49 -29.78
CA GLU A 177 -13.44 3.31 -28.90
C GLU A 177 -13.95 3.69 -27.50
N GLN A 178 -15.27 3.61 -27.29
CA GLN A 178 -15.96 4.05 -26.06
C GLN A 178 -16.06 3.00 -24.93
N ASN A 179 -15.30 1.90 -24.95
CA ASN A 179 -15.48 0.79 -23.97
C ASN A 179 -14.35 0.57 -22.95
N ASN A 180 -13.41 1.52 -22.78
CA ASN A 180 -12.29 1.41 -21.83
C ASN A 180 -12.48 2.17 -20.51
N PHE A 181 -13.72 2.46 -20.10
CA PHE A 181 -14.00 3.40 -19.01
C PHE A 181 -13.56 2.95 -17.60
N ILE A 182 -13.28 1.66 -17.38
CA ILE A 182 -12.88 1.12 -16.06
C ILE A 182 -11.67 0.18 -16.17
N LYS A 183 -11.29 -0.24 -17.39
CA LYS A 183 -10.02 -0.93 -17.58
C LYS A 183 -8.96 0.13 -17.38
N GLY A 184 -8.35 0.12 -16.20
CA GLY A 184 -7.38 1.11 -15.77
C GLY A 184 -6.55 1.50 -16.98
N ARG A 185 -6.71 2.75 -17.43
CA ARG A 185 -5.65 3.37 -18.21
C ARG A 185 -4.46 3.33 -17.27
N VAL A 186 -3.69 2.25 -17.36
CA VAL A 186 -2.30 2.22 -16.98
C VAL A 186 -1.77 3.49 -17.62
N MET A 187 -1.45 4.45 -16.76
CA MET A 187 -1.07 5.79 -17.18
C MET A 187 0.30 5.66 -17.83
N GLU A 188 0.33 5.27 -19.10
CA GLU A 188 1.56 4.98 -19.86
C GLU A 188 2.53 6.18 -19.88
N ASP A 189 2.06 7.39 -19.56
CA ASP A 189 2.88 8.61 -19.57
C ASP A 189 2.98 9.34 -18.22
N GLY A 190 2.57 8.74 -17.10
CA GLY A 190 2.80 9.31 -15.75
C GLY A 190 2.16 10.70 -15.48
N LYS A 191 1.23 11.16 -16.32
CA LYS A 191 0.81 12.58 -16.33
C LYS A 191 -0.53 12.95 -15.68
N TYR A 192 -1.35 12.00 -15.20
CA TYR A 192 -2.68 12.35 -14.70
C TYR A 192 -3.13 11.59 -13.45
N TRP A 193 -2.22 11.40 -12.48
CA TRP A 193 -2.72 11.38 -11.12
C TRP A 193 -3.24 12.75 -10.78
N TYR A 194 -4.42 12.82 -10.15
CA TYR A 194 -4.94 14.07 -9.61
C TYR A 194 -3.84 14.71 -8.77
N PRO A 195 -3.33 15.91 -9.12
CA PRO A 195 -2.32 16.59 -8.30
C PRO A 195 -2.83 16.83 -6.87
N ARG A 196 -4.16 16.76 -6.65
CA ARG A 196 -4.79 16.74 -5.34
C ARG A 196 -4.59 15.42 -4.59
N PHE A 197 -4.71 14.27 -5.26
CA PHE A 197 -4.46 12.96 -4.65
C PHE A 197 -2.99 12.81 -4.26
N GLU A 198 -2.05 13.15 -5.16
CA GLU A 198 -0.62 13.05 -4.86
C GLU A 198 -0.25 13.95 -3.66
N ARG A 199 -0.64 15.24 -3.71
CA ARG A 199 -0.40 16.18 -2.59
C ARG A 199 -1.07 15.73 -1.29
N GLY A 200 -2.30 15.23 -1.37
CA GLY A 200 -3.02 14.73 -0.21
C GLY A 200 -2.35 13.51 0.40
N THR A 201 -1.87 12.59 -0.44
CA THR A 201 -1.16 11.39 0.00
C THR A 201 0.20 11.74 0.60
N ARG A 202 0.94 12.65 -0.04
CA ARG A 202 2.22 13.16 0.49
C ARG A 202 2.04 13.79 1.87
N ALA A 203 1.07 14.69 2.04
CA ALA A 203 0.80 15.31 3.33
C ALA A 203 0.42 14.29 4.42
N MET A 204 -0.33 13.23 4.07
CA MET A 204 -0.66 12.16 5.02
C MET A 204 0.55 11.31 5.42
N VAL A 205 1.49 11.09 4.49
CA VAL A 205 2.72 10.34 4.76
C VAL A 205 3.70 11.18 5.59
N GLU A 206 3.80 12.48 5.30
CA GLU A 206 4.58 13.42 6.11
C GLU A 206 4.05 13.45 7.55
N ASP A 207 2.74 13.65 7.73
CA ASP A 207 2.05 13.57 9.04
C ASP A 207 2.34 12.25 9.78
N PHE A 208 2.28 11.12 9.06
CA PHE A 208 2.59 9.80 9.60
C PHE A 208 4.06 9.66 10.05
N ASN A 209 4.99 10.17 9.25
CA ASN A 209 6.43 10.11 9.54
C ASN A 209 6.81 11.06 10.69
N GLU A 210 6.19 12.24 10.78
CA GLU A 210 6.42 13.23 11.85
C GLU A 210 5.88 12.76 13.21
N THR A 211 4.68 12.16 13.22
CA THR A 211 4.11 11.56 14.44
C THR A 211 4.79 10.26 14.86
N GLY A 212 5.76 9.78 14.06
CA GLY A 212 6.54 8.57 14.34
C GLY A 212 5.72 7.28 14.26
N GLY A 213 4.52 7.32 13.69
CA GLY A 213 3.58 6.21 13.71
C GLY A 213 3.14 5.79 15.13
N TYR A 214 3.17 6.67 16.13
CA TYR A 214 2.78 6.37 17.51
C TYR A 214 1.37 6.86 17.87
#